data_AF-A0A0D0DMA4-F1
#
_entry.id   AF-A0A0D0DMA4-F1
#
_cell.length_a   1.000
_cell.length_b   1.000
_cell.length_c   1.000
_cell.angle_alpha   90.00
_cell.angle_beta   90.00
_cell.angle_gamma   90.00
#
_symmetry.space_group_name_H-M   'P 1'
#
loop_
_entity.id
_entity.type
_entity.pdbx_description
1 polymer ?
#
loop_
_entity_poly.entity_id
_entity_poly.type
_entity_poly.pdbx_seq_one_letter_code
_entity_poly.pdbx_strand_id
1 'polypeptide(L)'
;MSMVCDLLAPYFPHGRFHFEEVQFNLGTNESIWAFTITAQSLASELSAGQFQQVLVGVTNHTDDKSRDFFLGFDVSVGHNVAASVNELLYLLWTLFKNLLHGAILYLFACGSIHCETESSLALQQSFTRFWFSHAIAFDAPHLQPNVTSHFLTLTEAVQIEGFPIAEAVPHALGQLGRLGMHSNVFSIALEE
;
A
#
# COMPACT_ATOMS: atom_id res chain seq x y z
N MET A 1 -15.21 10.26 2.39
CA MET A 1 -15.20 9.02 3.20
C MET A 1 -14.82 7.91 2.26
N SER A 2 -13.75 7.18 2.56
CA SER A 2 -13.25 6.10 1.71
C SER A 2 -14.24 4.93 1.73
N MET A 3 -14.46 4.28 0.58
CA MET A 3 -15.29 3.06 0.46
C MET A 3 -14.85 1.95 1.42
N VAL A 4 -13.55 1.91 1.79
CA VAL A 4 -12.99 1.01 2.79
C VAL A 4 -13.54 1.31 4.18
N CYS A 5 -13.55 2.58 4.58
CA CYS A 5 -14.03 3.00 5.89
C CYS A 5 -15.52 2.69 6.05
N ASP A 6 -16.32 2.98 5.01
CA ASP A 6 -17.77 2.76 5.01
C ASP A 6 -18.13 1.28 5.15
N LEU A 7 -17.30 0.39 4.59
CA LEU A 7 -17.50 -1.06 4.67
C LEU A 7 -17.03 -1.66 6.01
N LEU A 8 -15.88 -1.21 6.52
CA LEU A 8 -15.29 -1.79 7.73
C LEU A 8 -15.92 -1.25 9.02
N ALA A 9 -16.32 0.02 9.04
CA ALA A 9 -16.85 0.66 10.25
C ALA A 9 -18.04 -0.10 10.90
N PRO A 10 -19.00 -0.68 10.14
CA PRO A 10 -20.08 -1.51 10.71
C PRO A 10 -19.61 -2.73 11.51
N TYR A 11 -18.44 -3.29 11.21
CA TYR A 11 -17.87 -4.42 11.96
C TYR A 11 -17.26 -4.02 13.30
N PHE A 12 -17.05 -2.72 13.55
CA PHE A 12 -16.46 -2.17 14.77
C PHE A 12 -17.37 -1.12 15.44
N PRO A 13 -18.62 -1.48 15.82
CA PRO A 13 -19.63 -0.52 16.28
C PRO A 13 -19.33 0.12 17.64
N HIS A 14 -18.31 -0.36 18.37
CA HIS A 14 -17.94 0.12 19.70
C HIS A 14 -16.62 0.90 19.71
N GLY A 15 -16.21 1.43 18.54
CA GLY A 15 -14.84 1.88 18.33
C GLY A 15 -13.90 0.68 18.19
N ARG A 16 -12.59 0.94 18.07
CA ARG A 16 -11.49 -0.02 17.73
C ARG A 16 -11.17 -0.16 16.24
N PHE A 17 -11.81 0.64 15.40
CA PHE A 17 -11.38 0.87 14.02
C PHE A 17 -10.89 2.30 13.88
N HIS A 18 -9.76 2.47 13.22
CA HIS A 18 -9.19 3.76 12.90
C HIS A 18 -8.73 3.73 11.44
N PHE A 19 -9.12 4.73 10.67
CA PHE A 19 -8.84 4.83 9.25
C PHE A 19 -8.29 6.22 8.96
N GLU A 20 -7.12 6.24 8.32
CA GLU A 20 -6.45 7.47 7.91
C GLU A 20 -6.06 7.37 6.44
N GLU A 21 -6.38 8.41 5.68
CA GLU A 21 -5.99 8.54 4.28
C GLU A 21 -4.96 9.65 4.17
N VAL A 22 -3.75 9.27 3.76
CA VAL A 22 -2.63 10.21 3.64
C VAL A 22 -2.32 10.44 2.17
N GLN A 23 -2.62 11.65 1.70
CA GLN A 23 -2.18 12.09 0.38
C GLN A 23 -0.73 12.57 0.45
N PHE A 24 0.07 12.26 -0.57
CA PHE A 24 1.45 12.72 -0.67
C PHE A 24 1.72 13.41 -2.01
N ASN A 25 2.57 14.43 -1.96
CA ASN A 25 3.22 15.03 -3.12
C ASN A 25 4.70 15.23 -2.75
N LEU A 26 5.57 14.51 -3.44
CA LEU A 26 6.99 14.40 -3.16
C LEU A 26 7.83 14.92 -4.33
N GLY A 27 7.21 15.69 -5.24
CA GLY A 27 7.88 16.18 -6.45
C GLY A 27 8.92 17.29 -6.20
N THR A 28 8.91 17.94 -5.04
CA THR A 28 9.83 19.04 -4.68
C THR A 28 10.33 18.89 -3.26
N ASN A 29 11.45 19.52 -2.90
CA ASN A 29 11.96 19.52 -1.53
C ASN A 29 10.97 20.17 -0.56
N GLU A 30 10.29 21.24 -1.00
CA GLU A 30 9.27 21.95 -0.24
C GLU A 30 8.07 21.03 0.04
N SER A 31 7.60 20.29 -0.97
CA SER A 31 6.47 19.37 -0.81
C SER A 31 6.85 18.13 0.02
N ILE A 32 8.07 17.62 -0.11
CA ILE A 32 8.62 16.57 0.76
C ILE A 32 8.65 17.03 2.23
N TRP A 33 9.11 18.26 2.49
CA TRP A 33 9.16 18.81 3.84
C TRP A 33 7.76 18.97 4.44
N ALA A 34 6.81 19.50 3.67
CA ALA A 34 5.42 19.64 4.10
C ALA A 34 4.75 18.29 4.41
N PHE A 35 4.97 17.29 3.54
CA PHE A 35 4.53 15.92 3.76
C PHE A 35 5.14 15.34 5.05
N THR A 36 6.46 15.51 5.24
CA THR A 36 7.19 14.98 6.39
C THR A 36 6.62 15.50 7.71
N ILE A 37 6.34 16.81 7.81
CA ILE A 37 5.74 17.39 9.02
C ILE A 37 4.37 16.76 9.31
N THR A 38 3.53 16.70 8.30
CA THR A 38 2.16 16.18 8.43
C THR A 38 2.17 14.69 8.83
N ALA A 39 2.98 13.90 8.14
CA ALA A 39 3.12 12.47 8.40
C ALA A 39 3.80 12.18 9.75
N GLN A 40 4.76 12.98 10.22
CA GLN A 40 5.35 12.84 11.55
C GLN A 40 4.33 13.13 12.67
N SER A 41 3.50 14.15 12.49
CA SER A 41 2.43 14.47 13.43
C SER A 41 1.45 13.30 13.53
N LEU A 42 0.99 12.79 12.38
CA LEU A 42 0.09 11.65 12.31
C LEU A 42 0.71 10.39 12.92
N ALA A 43 1.96 10.07 12.56
CA ALA A 43 2.65 8.90 13.09
C ALA A 43 2.79 8.97 14.63
N SER A 44 2.99 10.17 15.19
CA SER A 44 3.06 10.38 16.63
C SER A 44 1.71 10.15 17.32
N GLU A 45 0.62 10.63 16.70
CA GLU A 45 -0.75 10.39 17.18
C GLU A 45 -1.10 8.90 17.14
N LEU A 46 -0.83 8.24 16.01
CA LEU A 46 -1.07 6.81 15.83
C LEU A 46 -0.22 5.96 16.78
N SER A 47 1.04 6.34 17.03
CA SER A 47 1.93 5.60 17.93
C SER A 47 1.47 5.62 19.40
N ALA A 48 0.59 6.54 19.78
CA ALA A 48 -0.07 6.51 21.09
C ALA A 48 -1.16 5.42 21.17
N GLY A 49 -1.67 4.96 20.03
CA GLY A 49 -2.61 3.87 19.92
C GLY A 49 -1.95 2.49 20.08
N GLN A 50 -2.72 1.53 20.59
CA GLN A 50 -2.35 0.11 20.59
C GLN A 50 -3.13 -0.60 19.51
N PHE A 51 -2.50 -0.80 18.35
CA PHE A 51 -3.09 -1.54 17.23
C PHE A 51 -2.63 -2.99 17.26
N GLN A 52 -3.58 -3.93 17.20
CA GLN A 52 -3.27 -5.37 17.07
C GLN A 52 -2.97 -5.74 15.61
N GLN A 53 -3.63 -5.07 14.68
CA GLN A 53 -3.51 -5.29 13.25
C GLN A 53 -3.40 -3.94 12.55
N VAL A 54 -2.47 -3.86 11.59
CA VAL A 54 -2.24 -2.66 10.78
C VAL A 54 -2.28 -3.07 9.32
N LEU A 55 -3.14 -2.40 8.57
CA LEU A 55 -3.25 -2.55 7.12
C LEU A 55 -2.76 -1.28 6.45
N VAL A 56 -1.94 -1.45 5.43
CA VAL A 56 -1.38 -0.32 4.68
C VAL A 56 -1.72 -0.50 3.22
N GLY A 57 -2.47 0.46 2.68
CA GLY A 57 -2.74 0.55 1.24
C GLY A 57 -1.92 1.66 0.61
N VAL A 58 -1.16 1.33 -0.44
CA VAL A 58 -0.50 2.34 -1.28
C VAL A 58 -1.14 2.32 -2.65
N THR A 59 -1.69 3.45 -3.08
CA THR A 59 -2.18 3.63 -4.45
C THR A 59 -1.26 4.59 -5.17
N ASN A 60 -0.63 4.15 -6.24
CA ASN A 60 0.23 5.02 -7.04
C ASN A 60 0.30 4.54 -8.49
N HIS A 61 0.53 5.46 -9.42
CA HIS A 61 0.86 5.12 -10.80
C HIS A 61 2.38 5.06 -10.99
N THR A 62 2.80 4.34 -12.02
CA THR A 62 4.19 4.36 -12.49
C THR A 62 4.32 5.27 -13.69
N ASP A 63 5.47 5.93 -13.84
CA ASP A 63 5.79 6.62 -15.09
C ASP A 63 5.91 5.62 -16.24
N ASP A 64 5.29 5.93 -17.39
CA ASP A 64 5.31 5.07 -18.56
C ASP A 64 6.72 4.90 -19.14
N LYS A 65 7.60 5.88 -18.92
CA LYS A 65 8.97 5.86 -19.43
C LYS A 65 9.94 5.20 -18.47
N SER A 66 10.07 5.72 -17.24
CA SER A 66 11.04 5.20 -16.29
C SER A 66 10.57 3.93 -15.57
N ARG A 67 9.25 3.66 -15.57
CA ARG A 67 8.62 2.55 -14.82
C ARG A 67 8.69 2.68 -13.31
N ASP A 68 9.18 3.81 -12.83
CA ASP A 68 9.30 4.18 -11.42
C ASP A 68 8.00 4.76 -10.87
N PHE A 69 7.90 4.90 -9.54
CA PHE A 69 6.74 5.51 -8.92
C PHE A 69 6.65 7.00 -9.18
N PHE A 70 5.44 7.48 -9.45
CA PHE A 70 5.18 8.91 -9.49
C PHE A 70 5.31 9.52 -8.09
N LEU A 71 6.16 10.56 -7.97
CA LEU A 71 6.32 11.32 -6.73
C LEU A 71 5.42 12.55 -6.69
N GLY A 72 5.17 13.18 -7.84
CA GLY A 72 4.45 14.43 -7.93
C GLY A 72 4.84 15.25 -9.15
N PHE A 73 4.18 16.39 -9.32
CA PHE A 73 4.51 17.34 -10.37
C PHE A 73 5.38 18.47 -9.81
N ASP A 74 6.56 18.67 -10.39
CA ASP A 74 7.40 19.82 -10.05
C ASP A 74 7.06 20.98 -10.99
N VAL A 75 6.39 21.98 -10.43
CA VAL A 75 5.97 23.22 -11.11
C VAL A 75 7.15 24.07 -11.59
N SER A 76 8.33 23.96 -10.96
CA SER A 76 9.50 24.76 -11.31
C SER A 76 10.15 24.31 -12.62
N VAL A 77 10.12 23.00 -12.88
CA VAL A 77 10.69 22.35 -14.08
C VAL A 77 9.62 21.87 -15.06
N GLY A 78 8.35 21.94 -14.69
CA GLY A 78 7.20 21.67 -15.55
C GLY A 78 7.03 20.20 -15.95
N HIS A 79 7.48 19.26 -15.13
CA HIS A 79 7.39 17.82 -15.43
C HIS A 79 7.06 16.96 -14.22
N ASN A 80 6.59 15.75 -14.51
CA ASN A 80 6.34 14.69 -13.54
C ASN A 80 7.66 14.14 -13.01
N VAL A 81 7.81 14.11 -11.69
CA VAL A 81 8.95 13.50 -11.02
C VAL A 81 8.58 12.07 -10.65
N ALA A 82 9.48 11.13 -10.95
CA ALA A 82 9.37 9.75 -10.55
C ALA A 82 10.60 9.34 -9.75
N ALA A 83 10.46 8.34 -8.89
CA ALA A 83 11.56 7.79 -8.11
C ALA A 83 11.44 6.28 -7.95
N SER A 84 12.59 5.66 -7.75
CA SER A 84 12.69 4.22 -7.61
C SER A 84 11.81 3.72 -6.44
N VAL A 85 11.44 2.43 -6.52
CA VAL A 85 10.71 1.73 -5.45
C VAL A 85 11.35 1.97 -4.08
N ASN A 86 12.67 1.82 -4.01
CA ASN A 86 13.40 1.96 -2.76
C ASN A 86 13.30 3.39 -2.20
N GLU A 87 13.43 4.41 -3.04
CA GLU A 87 13.37 5.81 -2.61
C GLU A 87 11.99 6.20 -2.08
N LEU A 88 10.91 5.89 -2.83
CA LEU A 88 9.55 6.21 -2.39
C LEU A 88 9.22 5.47 -1.10
N LEU A 89 9.41 4.14 -1.09
CA LEU A 89 9.02 3.33 0.06
C LEU A 89 9.85 3.69 1.30
N TYR A 90 11.15 3.98 1.14
CA TYR A 90 11.96 4.45 2.25
C TYR A 90 11.44 5.76 2.84
N LEU A 91 11.07 6.72 1.99
CA LEU A 91 10.58 8.02 2.43
C LEU A 91 9.21 7.91 3.12
N LEU A 92 8.31 7.08 2.61
CA LEU A 92 7.00 6.83 3.23
C LEU A 92 7.14 6.07 4.55
N TRP A 93 7.84 4.92 4.56
CA TRP A 93 7.83 3.99 5.69
C TRP A 93 8.69 4.41 6.87
N THR A 94 9.75 5.19 6.64
CA THR A 94 10.59 5.65 7.75
C THR A 94 9.79 6.44 8.78
N LEU A 95 8.77 7.16 8.34
CA LEU A 95 7.91 7.99 9.20
C LEU A 95 6.97 7.15 10.06
N PHE A 96 6.54 5.99 9.56
CA PHE A 96 5.58 5.10 10.23
C PHE A 96 6.21 3.81 10.79
N LYS A 97 7.53 3.67 10.78
CA LYS A 97 8.25 2.41 11.05
C LYS A 97 7.81 1.64 12.31
N ASN A 98 7.38 2.34 13.36
CA ASN A 98 6.96 1.74 14.62
C ASN A 98 5.58 1.05 14.52
N LEU A 99 4.78 1.40 13.52
CA LEU A 99 3.44 0.86 13.25
C LEU A 99 3.47 -0.28 12.23
N LEU A 100 4.56 -0.41 11.47
CA LEU A 100 4.61 -1.32 10.31
C LEU A 100 5.01 -2.75 10.67
N HIS A 101 5.52 -2.99 11.88
CA HIS A 101 5.94 -4.32 12.29
C HIS A 101 4.74 -5.28 12.32
N GLY A 102 4.79 -6.32 11.49
CA GLY A 102 3.71 -7.29 11.31
C GLY A 102 2.56 -6.80 10.41
N ALA A 103 2.62 -5.58 9.88
CA ALA A 103 1.58 -5.01 9.04
C ALA A 103 1.43 -5.76 7.71
N ILE A 104 0.24 -5.68 7.12
CA ILE A 104 -0.03 -6.21 5.78
C ILE A 104 -0.03 -5.04 4.79
N LEU A 105 0.79 -5.15 3.74
CA LEU A 105 0.88 -4.17 2.66
C LEU A 105 0.00 -4.60 1.48
N TYR A 106 -0.79 -3.67 0.98
CA TYR A 106 -1.48 -3.77 -0.29
C TYR A 106 -0.94 -2.71 -1.23
N LEU A 107 -0.24 -3.14 -2.26
CA LEU A 107 0.38 -2.26 -3.23
C LEU A 107 -0.46 -2.19 -4.50
N PHE A 108 -1.29 -1.16 -4.58
CA PHE A 108 -2.10 -0.79 -5.75
C PHE A 108 -1.27 0.07 -6.69
N ALA A 109 -0.24 -0.55 -7.28
CA ALA A 109 0.63 0.06 -8.27
C ALA A 109 0.52 -0.64 -9.63
N CYS A 110 0.99 0.01 -10.68
CA CYS A 110 1.15 -0.63 -11.98
C CYS A 110 2.22 -1.73 -11.92
N GLY A 111 2.04 -2.77 -12.74
CA GLY A 111 2.83 -4.01 -12.67
C GLY A 111 4.34 -3.87 -12.90
N SER A 112 4.81 -2.77 -13.48
CA SER A 112 6.24 -2.56 -13.70
C SER A 112 7.05 -2.53 -12.39
N ILE A 113 6.40 -2.28 -11.25
CA ILE A 113 7.03 -2.37 -9.92
C ILE A 113 7.44 -3.80 -9.55
N HIS A 114 6.76 -4.82 -10.08
CA HIS A 114 6.98 -6.23 -9.71
C HIS A 114 7.58 -7.04 -10.86
N CYS A 115 7.32 -6.65 -12.10
CA CYS A 115 7.81 -7.33 -13.29
C CYS A 115 9.27 -7.00 -13.60
N GLU A 116 9.79 -5.86 -13.11
CA GLU A 116 11.19 -5.49 -13.27
C GLU A 116 12.03 -6.00 -12.10
N THR A 117 13.15 -6.67 -12.40
CA THR A 117 14.00 -7.34 -11.40
C THR A 117 14.50 -6.38 -10.32
N GLU A 118 14.96 -5.19 -10.70
CA GLU A 118 15.48 -4.19 -9.75
C GLU A 118 14.37 -3.65 -8.83
N SER A 119 13.21 -3.32 -9.40
CA SER A 119 12.04 -2.85 -8.65
C SER A 119 11.50 -3.91 -7.69
N SER A 120 11.46 -5.16 -8.14
CA SER A 120 11.05 -6.30 -7.31
C SER A 120 12.01 -6.56 -6.16
N LEU A 121 13.32 -6.49 -6.40
CA LEU A 121 14.34 -6.61 -5.36
C LEU A 121 14.25 -5.46 -4.35
N ALA A 122 14.08 -4.22 -4.83
CA ALA A 122 13.90 -3.05 -3.98
C ALA A 122 12.65 -3.16 -3.09
N LEU A 123 11.54 -3.68 -3.64
CA LEU A 123 10.33 -3.95 -2.87
C LEU A 123 10.59 -4.99 -1.78
N GLN A 124 11.22 -6.12 -2.11
CA GLN A 124 11.56 -7.16 -1.14
C GLN A 124 12.48 -6.63 -0.03
N GLN A 125 13.49 -5.83 -0.37
CA GLN A 125 14.37 -5.20 0.60
C GLN A 125 13.63 -4.25 1.53
N SER A 126 12.74 -3.41 0.98
CA SER A 126 11.89 -2.53 1.78
C SER A 126 10.96 -3.34 2.69
N PHE A 127 10.36 -4.39 2.17
CA PHE A 127 9.46 -5.29 2.89
C PHE A 127 10.15 -5.91 4.12
N THR A 128 11.35 -6.48 3.93
CA THR A 128 12.18 -7.00 5.03
C THR A 128 12.61 -5.90 5.99
N ARG A 129 13.02 -4.74 5.48
CA ARG A 129 13.53 -3.62 6.30
C ARG A 129 12.50 -3.09 7.28
N PHE A 130 11.23 -3.03 6.87
CA PHE A 130 10.13 -2.49 7.66
C PHE A 130 9.25 -3.56 8.32
N TRP A 131 9.65 -4.83 8.24
CA TRP A 131 9.02 -5.95 8.96
C TRP A 131 7.53 -6.13 8.66
N PHE A 132 7.11 -5.90 7.41
CA PHE A 132 5.77 -6.27 6.99
C PHE A 132 5.60 -7.79 7.03
N SER A 133 4.45 -8.30 7.49
CA SER A 133 4.21 -9.75 7.50
C SER A 133 3.90 -10.29 6.10
N HIS A 134 3.10 -9.53 5.34
CA HIS A 134 2.63 -9.90 4.02
C HIS A 134 2.53 -8.70 3.09
N ALA A 135 2.79 -8.89 1.80
CA ALA A 135 2.53 -7.92 0.77
C ALA A 135 1.72 -8.55 -0.37
N ILE A 136 0.64 -7.88 -0.75
CA ILE A 136 -0.21 -8.23 -1.89
C ILE A 136 -0.03 -7.18 -2.98
N ALA A 137 0.30 -7.62 -4.18
CA ALA A 137 0.51 -6.75 -5.32
C ALA A 137 -0.02 -7.33 -6.64
N PHE A 138 -0.08 -6.48 -7.66
CA PHE A 138 -0.72 -6.78 -8.95
C PHE A 138 0.24 -6.46 -10.11
N ASP A 139 0.26 -7.29 -11.16
CA ASP A 139 1.05 -7.03 -12.37
C ASP A 139 0.31 -6.24 -13.47
N ALA A 140 -0.91 -5.77 -13.20
CA ALA A 140 -1.69 -5.04 -14.19
C ALA A 140 -0.90 -3.80 -14.69
N PRO A 141 -0.64 -3.65 -16.01
CA PRO A 141 0.11 -2.51 -16.53
C PRO A 141 -0.54 -1.16 -16.23
N HIS A 142 -1.88 -1.14 -16.18
CA HIS A 142 -2.69 0.00 -15.77
C HIS A 142 -3.73 -0.46 -14.77
N LEU A 143 -3.37 -0.43 -13.49
CA LEU A 143 -4.27 -0.82 -12.42
C LEU A 143 -5.52 0.08 -12.45
N GLN A 144 -6.68 -0.54 -12.69
CA GLN A 144 -7.94 0.18 -12.73
C GLN A 144 -8.41 0.43 -11.29
N PRO A 145 -8.93 1.63 -10.96
CA PRO A 145 -9.39 1.94 -9.59
C PRO A 145 -10.44 0.96 -9.07
N ASN A 146 -11.26 0.36 -9.95
CA ASN A 146 -12.22 -0.67 -9.56
C ASN A 146 -11.56 -1.95 -9.02
N VAL A 147 -10.25 -2.15 -9.24
CA VAL A 147 -9.52 -3.29 -8.67
C VAL A 147 -9.33 -3.12 -7.16
N THR A 148 -9.41 -1.90 -6.64
CA THR A 148 -9.35 -1.65 -5.19
C THR A 148 -10.58 -2.20 -4.45
N SER A 149 -11.72 -2.48 -5.12
CA SER A 149 -12.85 -3.13 -4.44
C SER A 149 -12.52 -4.56 -3.98
N HIS A 150 -11.50 -5.18 -4.55
CA HIS A 150 -11.06 -6.53 -4.17
C HIS A 150 -10.24 -6.55 -2.89
N PHE A 151 -9.57 -5.43 -2.57
CA PHE A 151 -8.98 -5.19 -1.25
C PHE A 151 -10.01 -5.38 -0.14
N LEU A 152 -11.25 -4.96 -0.40
CA LEU A 152 -12.33 -5.02 0.57
C LEU A 152 -12.69 -6.45 0.93
N THR A 153 -12.94 -7.31 -0.09
CA THR A 153 -13.28 -8.72 0.13
C THR A 153 -12.15 -9.48 0.82
N LEU A 154 -10.90 -9.21 0.44
CA LEU A 154 -9.75 -9.86 1.07
C LEU A 154 -9.54 -9.36 2.51
N THR A 155 -9.74 -8.06 2.75
CA THR A 155 -9.66 -7.49 4.10
C THR A 155 -10.74 -8.06 5.01
N GLU A 156 -11.95 -8.24 4.52
CA GLU A 156 -13.04 -8.87 5.26
C GLU A 156 -12.69 -10.31 5.64
N ALA A 157 -12.27 -11.14 4.67
CA ALA A 157 -11.89 -12.52 4.92
C ALA A 157 -10.74 -12.66 5.93
N VAL A 158 -9.72 -11.80 5.85
CA VAL A 158 -8.54 -11.90 6.74
C VAL A 158 -8.80 -11.25 8.11
N GLN A 159 -9.36 -10.05 8.15
CA GLN A 159 -9.47 -9.28 9.40
C GLN A 159 -10.74 -9.58 10.18
N ILE A 160 -11.85 -9.86 9.49
CA ILE A 160 -13.15 -10.08 10.13
C ILE A 160 -13.39 -11.57 10.32
N GLU A 161 -13.19 -12.36 9.27
CA GLU A 161 -13.44 -13.81 9.32
C GLU A 161 -12.24 -14.61 9.87
N GLY A 162 -11.04 -14.01 9.90
CA GLY A 162 -9.85 -14.59 10.51
C GLY A 162 -9.16 -15.65 9.66
N PHE A 163 -9.42 -15.71 8.35
CA PHE A 163 -8.75 -16.65 7.47
C PHE A 163 -7.27 -16.31 7.31
N PRO A 164 -6.37 -17.32 7.29
CA PRO A 164 -4.99 -17.11 6.90
C PRO A 164 -4.92 -16.45 5.52
N ILE A 165 -4.07 -15.44 5.35
CA ILE A 165 -3.99 -14.69 4.08
C ILE A 165 -3.62 -15.58 2.89
N ALA A 166 -2.80 -16.60 3.10
CA ALA A 166 -2.44 -17.59 2.08
C ALA A 166 -3.66 -18.38 1.55
N GLU A 167 -4.69 -18.56 2.38
CA GLU A 167 -5.94 -19.23 2.00
C GLU A 167 -6.98 -18.24 1.49
N ALA A 168 -7.03 -17.04 2.08
CA ALA A 168 -7.97 -15.99 1.72
C ALA A 168 -7.71 -15.42 0.32
N VAL A 169 -6.44 -15.29 -0.10
CA VAL A 169 -6.08 -14.73 -1.41
C VAL A 169 -6.64 -15.58 -2.56
N PRO A 170 -6.39 -16.90 -2.67
CA PRO A 170 -6.99 -17.72 -3.72
C PRO A 170 -8.51 -17.73 -3.68
N HIS A 171 -9.12 -17.75 -2.49
CA HIS A 171 -10.56 -17.74 -2.33
C HIS A 171 -11.18 -16.43 -2.85
N ALA A 172 -10.64 -15.29 -2.43
CA ALA A 172 -11.04 -13.98 -2.91
C ALA A 172 -10.91 -13.92 -4.44
N LEU A 173 -9.77 -14.36 -5.00
CA LEU A 173 -9.57 -14.38 -6.46
C LEU A 173 -10.54 -15.30 -7.20
N GLY A 174 -10.91 -16.44 -6.62
CA GLY A 174 -11.88 -17.38 -7.20
C GLY A 174 -13.29 -16.81 -7.28
N GLN A 175 -13.67 -15.91 -6.36
CA GLN A 175 -14.96 -15.20 -6.42
C GLN A 175 -14.94 -14.01 -7.39
N LEU A 176 -13.75 -13.57 -7.79
CA LEU A 176 -13.53 -12.34 -8.53
C LEU A 176 -13.13 -12.64 -9.97
N GLY A 177 -14.12 -13.03 -10.78
CA GLY A 177 -13.92 -13.37 -12.18
C GLY A 177 -13.17 -12.31 -13.00
N ARG A 178 -13.13 -11.05 -12.58
CA ARG A 178 -12.39 -9.98 -13.27
C ARG A 178 -10.90 -9.87 -12.93
N LEU A 179 -10.49 -10.24 -11.71
CA LEU A 179 -9.09 -10.13 -11.29
C LEU A 179 -8.25 -11.25 -11.87
N GLY A 180 -8.70 -12.50 -11.70
CA GLY A 180 -8.01 -13.68 -12.23
C GLY A 180 -7.95 -13.75 -13.76
N MET A 181 -8.71 -12.91 -14.48
CA MET A 181 -8.68 -12.84 -15.95
C MET A 181 -7.75 -11.75 -16.51
N HIS A 182 -7.31 -10.77 -15.71
CA HIS A 182 -6.61 -9.58 -16.23
C HIS A 182 -5.32 -9.20 -15.48
N SER A 183 -5.04 -9.81 -14.33
CA SER A 183 -3.80 -9.57 -13.58
C SER A 183 -3.44 -10.77 -12.71
N ASN A 184 -2.16 -11.11 -12.65
CA ASN A 184 -1.64 -11.99 -11.62
C ASN A 184 -1.53 -11.23 -10.28
N VAL A 185 -1.72 -11.97 -9.19
CA VAL A 185 -1.53 -11.46 -7.84
C VAL A 185 -0.29 -12.08 -7.24
N PHE A 186 0.58 -11.22 -6.72
CA PHE A 186 1.80 -11.61 -6.03
C PHE A 186 1.54 -11.52 -4.53
N SER A 187 1.76 -12.63 -3.83
CA SER A 187 1.74 -12.70 -2.38
C SER A 187 3.16 -12.96 -1.89
N ILE A 188 3.71 -11.99 -1.16
CA ILE A 188 5.04 -12.08 -0.55
C ILE A 188 4.83 -12.19 0.96
N ALA A 189 5.47 -13.15 1.60
CA ALA A 189 5.46 -13.32 3.05
C ALA A 189 6.91 -13.29 3.57
N LEU A 190 7.14 -12.71 4.75
CA LEU A 190 8.38 -12.96 5.47
C LEU A 190 8.27 -14.34 6.12
N GLU A 191 9.26 -15.20 5.90
CA GLU A 191 9.41 -16.41 6.71
C GLU A 191 9.76 -15.99 8.14
N GLU A 192 9.03 -16.55 9.12
CA GLU A 192 9.28 -16.36 10.56
C GLU A 192 10.59 -17.01 11.02
#